data_AF-A0A7U9NHZ8-F1
#
_entry.id   AF-A0A7U9NHZ8-F1
#
_cell.length_a   1.000
_cell.length_b   1.000
_cell.length_c   1.000
_cell.angle_alpha   90.00
_cell.angle_beta   90.00
_cell.angle_gamma   90.00
#
_symmetry.space_group_name_H-M   'P 1'
#
loop_
_entity.id
_entity.type
_entity.pdbx_description
1 polymer ?
#
loop_
_entity_poly.entity_id
_entity_poly.type
_entity_poly.pdbx_seq_one_letter_code
_entity_poly.pdbx_strand_id
1 'polypeptide(L)'
;MKDMFLIALEGTSLVTEHTYIYLLIPVCLIYLFFRNKMPAPRIFFIQGTLLLFFIYFCPISAMVIHFCLLNGVYNRALWLIPFVPLVCYTAAHMLLHFQGRKRFGLFAALLLFIMTSGTYMLREPNFHKASNPYKLTQESIDTADFLPDGAHVVGANWLVPFIRQYNPTITLVNDRWQRSSIDAEFAKEHPDLTVLGPLLQSSNCDFIAIGQDLNMTVIGKWEDYGFHFYAGDNRCIIFINENSSFYNGEP
;
A
#
# COMPACT_ATOMS: atom_id res chain seq x y z
N MET A 1 13.20 -22.20 6.10
CA MET A 1 11.95 -22.74 6.68
C MET A 1 11.54 -21.99 7.95
N LYS A 2 12.44 -21.83 8.94
CA LYS A 2 12.15 -21.04 10.16
C LYS A 2 11.77 -19.59 9.84
N ASP A 3 12.43 -19.00 8.85
CA ASP A 3 12.17 -17.60 8.44
C ASP A 3 10.76 -17.42 7.87
N MET A 4 10.25 -18.38 7.09
CA MET A 4 8.89 -18.32 6.53
C MET A 4 7.81 -18.44 7.62
N PHE A 5 8.06 -19.23 8.66
CA PHE A 5 7.15 -19.33 9.80
C PHE A 5 7.14 -18.04 10.63
N LEU A 6 8.30 -17.39 10.80
CA LEU A 6 8.39 -16.09 11.45
C LEU A 6 7.66 -15.00 10.66
N ILE A 7 7.81 -14.99 9.32
CA ILE A 7 7.05 -14.08 8.44
C ILE A 7 5.54 -14.30 8.61
N ALA A 8 5.09 -15.55 8.74
CA ALA A 8 3.67 -15.84 8.98
C ALA A 8 3.18 -15.29 10.32
N LEU A 9 3.98 -15.42 11.38
CA LEU A 9 3.68 -14.85 12.70
C LEU A 9 3.64 -13.32 12.66
N GLU A 10 4.62 -12.69 12.04
CA GLU A 10 4.65 -11.23 11.85
C GLU A 10 3.47 -10.74 11.01
N GLY A 11 3.12 -11.48 9.95
CA GLY A 11 1.91 -11.20 9.16
C GLY A 11 0.63 -11.29 9.99
N THR A 12 0.54 -12.22 10.96
CA THR A 12 -0.61 -12.30 11.86
C THR A 12 -0.64 -11.18 12.88
N SER A 13 0.51 -10.75 13.41
CA SER A 13 0.56 -9.60 14.32
C SER A 13 0.11 -8.33 13.61
N LEU A 14 0.58 -8.08 12.38
CA LEU A 14 0.17 -6.92 11.58
C LEU A 14 -1.35 -6.83 11.37
N VAL A 15 -2.02 -7.97 11.15
CA VAL A 15 -3.49 -8.01 10.95
C VAL A 15 -4.25 -7.83 12.28
N THR A 16 -3.67 -8.26 13.39
CA THR A 16 -4.34 -8.26 14.71
C THR A 16 -4.05 -7.03 15.55
N GLU A 17 -2.94 -6.32 15.31
CA GLU A 17 -2.44 -5.21 16.14
C GLU A 17 -3.44 -4.06 16.27
N HIS A 18 -4.15 -3.73 15.19
CA HIS A 18 -5.16 -2.65 15.19
C HIS A 18 -6.61 -3.16 15.08
N THR A 19 -6.80 -4.48 14.95
CA THR A 19 -8.12 -5.06 14.69
C THR A 19 -8.30 -6.35 15.49
N TYR A 20 -8.71 -6.21 16.75
CA TYR A 20 -8.94 -7.36 17.65
C TYR A 20 -10.13 -8.24 17.22
N ILE A 21 -10.91 -7.84 16.22
CA ILE A 21 -12.03 -8.64 15.69
C ILE A 21 -11.59 -10.01 15.20
N TYR A 22 -10.35 -10.15 14.70
CA TYR A 22 -9.80 -11.41 14.23
C TYR A 22 -9.61 -12.43 15.37
N LEU A 23 -9.54 -12.00 16.64
CA LEU A 23 -9.54 -12.89 17.81
C LEU A 23 -10.86 -13.65 17.97
N LEU A 24 -11.95 -13.21 17.33
CA LEU A 24 -13.20 -13.96 17.34
C LEU A 24 -13.14 -15.23 16.49
N ILE A 25 -12.22 -15.33 15.53
CA ILE A 25 -12.11 -16.50 14.66
C ILE A 25 -11.89 -17.79 15.48
N PRO A 26 -10.85 -17.91 16.34
CA PRO A 26 -10.68 -19.11 17.16
C PRO A 26 -11.86 -19.35 18.11
N VAL A 27 -12.46 -18.30 18.69
CA VAL A 27 -13.64 -18.41 19.56
C VAL A 27 -14.83 -19.01 18.79
N CYS A 28 -15.06 -18.55 17.56
CA CYS A 28 -16.11 -19.06 16.70
C CYS A 28 -15.86 -20.52 16.31
N LEU A 29 -14.62 -20.87 15.94
CA LEU A 29 -14.25 -22.24 15.60
C LEU A 29 -14.44 -23.19 16.78
N ILE A 30 -14.02 -22.81 17.98
CA ILE A 30 -14.20 -23.60 19.20
C ILE A 30 -15.69 -23.80 19.49
N TYR A 31 -16.48 -22.71 19.49
CA TYR A 31 -17.92 -22.81 19.72
C TYR A 31 -18.60 -23.73 18.70
N LEU A 32 -18.29 -23.55 17.42
CA LEU A 32 -18.83 -24.39 16.36
C LEU A 32 -18.36 -25.83 16.54
N PHE A 33 -17.10 -26.11 16.89
CA PHE A 33 -16.58 -27.48 17.05
C PHE A 33 -17.36 -28.32 18.07
N PHE A 34 -17.75 -27.75 19.21
CA PHE A 34 -18.46 -28.46 20.27
C PHE A 34 -19.97 -28.70 20.03
N ARG A 35 -20.53 -28.29 18.88
CA ARG A 35 -21.95 -28.59 18.58
C ARG A 35 -22.09 -30.03 18.07
N ASN A 36 -23.16 -30.71 18.45
CA ASN A 36 -23.35 -32.12 18.05
C ASN A 36 -23.76 -32.28 16.57
N LYS A 37 -24.53 -31.34 16.00
CA LYS A 37 -24.99 -31.42 14.60
C LYS A 37 -24.07 -30.65 13.66
N MET A 38 -23.50 -31.32 12.66
CA MET A 38 -22.63 -30.72 11.63
C MET A 38 -23.38 -30.48 10.32
N PRO A 39 -24.19 -29.41 10.18
CA PRO A 39 -24.75 -29.05 8.88
C PRO A 39 -23.64 -28.57 7.93
N ALA A 40 -23.88 -28.68 6.62
CA ALA A 40 -22.88 -28.34 5.59
C ALA A 40 -22.22 -26.95 5.76
N PRO A 41 -22.94 -25.86 6.10
CA PRO A 41 -22.32 -24.56 6.33
C PRO A 41 -21.32 -24.56 7.49
N ARG A 42 -21.60 -25.30 8.56
CA ARG A 42 -20.68 -25.43 9.71
C ARG A 42 -19.41 -26.17 9.31
N ILE A 43 -19.54 -27.25 8.55
CA ILE A 43 -18.39 -28.02 8.05
C ILE A 43 -17.51 -27.13 7.17
N PHE A 44 -18.12 -26.38 6.24
CA PHE A 44 -17.43 -25.42 5.40
C PHE A 44 -16.64 -24.39 6.22
N PHE A 45 -17.26 -23.78 7.22
CA PHE A 45 -16.59 -22.80 8.07
C PHE A 45 -15.43 -23.38 8.87
N ILE A 46 -15.62 -24.55 9.51
CA ILE A 46 -14.57 -25.18 10.31
C ILE A 46 -13.42 -25.64 9.40
N GLN A 47 -13.72 -26.50 8.43
CA GLN A 47 -12.70 -27.11 7.57
C GLN A 47 -12.04 -26.08 6.66
N GLY A 48 -12.82 -25.16 6.07
CA GLY A 48 -12.29 -24.11 5.21
C GLY A 48 -11.35 -23.18 5.96
N THR A 49 -11.73 -22.73 7.17
CA THR A 49 -10.86 -21.86 7.97
C THR A 49 -9.61 -22.59 8.47
N LEU A 50 -9.75 -23.85 8.94
CA LEU A 50 -8.60 -24.65 9.36
C LEU A 50 -7.64 -24.96 8.21
N LEU A 51 -8.17 -25.25 7.01
CA LEU A 51 -7.38 -25.45 5.81
C LEU A 51 -6.61 -24.18 5.44
N LEU A 52 -7.26 -23.01 5.49
CA LEU A 52 -6.60 -21.73 5.23
C LEU A 52 -5.51 -21.42 6.25
N PHE A 53 -5.75 -21.68 7.55
CA PHE A 53 -4.69 -21.56 8.56
C PHE A 53 -3.56 -22.55 8.30
N PHE A 54 -3.86 -23.79 7.94
CA PHE A 54 -2.84 -24.77 7.60
C PHE A 54 -1.99 -24.31 6.42
N ILE A 55 -2.61 -23.83 5.34
CA ILE A 55 -1.92 -23.26 4.17
C ILE A 55 -1.07 -22.05 4.59
N TYR A 56 -1.60 -21.18 5.45
CA TYR A 56 -0.90 -19.96 5.88
C TYR A 56 0.30 -20.23 6.83
N PHE A 57 0.23 -21.24 7.70
CA PHE A 57 1.34 -21.56 8.60
C PHE A 57 2.29 -22.62 8.02
N CYS A 58 1.92 -23.28 6.93
CA CYS A 58 2.78 -24.25 6.26
C CYS A 58 3.91 -23.52 5.51
N PRO A 59 5.20 -23.79 5.83
CA PRO A 59 6.33 -23.07 5.24
C PRO A 59 6.49 -23.30 3.74
N ILE A 60 6.03 -24.44 3.22
CA ILE A 60 6.06 -24.75 1.77
C ILE A 60 5.07 -23.85 1.04
N SER A 61 3.82 -23.82 1.53
CA SER A 61 2.79 -22.92 1.01
C SER A 61 3.21 -21.46 1.11
N ALA A 62 3.84 -21.07 2.23
CA ALA A 62 4.34 -19.72 2.43
C ALA A 62 5.36 -19.31 1.37
N MET A 63 6.29 -20.21 1.03
CA MET A 63 7.29 -20.00 -0.02
C MET A 63 6.64 -19.81 -1.40
N VAL A 64 5.65 -20.64 -1.73
CA VAL A 64 4.92 -20.52 -3.02
C VAL A 64 4.14 -19.20 -3.07
N ILE A 65 3.41 -18.86 -2.01
CA ILE A 65 2.64 -17.62 -1.90
C ILE A 65 3.59 -16.42 -2.01
N HIS A 66 4.72 -16.41 -1.33
CA HIS A 66 5.71 -15.34 -1.38
C HIS A 66 6.42 -15.24 -2.73
N PHE A 67 6.55 -16.34 -3.46
CA PHE A 67 7.06 -16.32 -4.83
C PHE A 67 6.03 -15.74 -5.81
N CYS A 68 4.75 -16.10 -5.66
CA CYS A 68 3.68 -15.65 -6.55
C CYS A 68 3.18 -14.23 -6.24
N LEU A 69 3.15 -13.83 -4.96
CA LEU A 69 2.74 -12.52 -4.49
C LEU A 69 4.01 -11.76 -4.10
N LEU A 70 4.32 -10.70 -4.87
CA LEU A 70 5.46 -9.83 -4.61
C LEU A 70 5.62 -9.50 -3.10
N ASN A 71 6.88 -9.35 -2.68
CA ASN A 71 7.32 -9.09 -1.31
C ASN A 71 6.39 -8.08 -0.58
N GLY A 72 5.93 -8.44 0.62
CA GLY A 72 5.15 -7.55 1.50
C GLY A 72 3.63 -7.73 1.49
N VAL A 73 3.11 -8.73 0.78
CA VAL A 73 1.65 -8.96 0.63
C VAL A 73 1.18 -10.29 1.25
N TYR A 74 2.08 -11.03 1.88
CA TYR A 74 1.82 -12.36 2.43
C TYR A 74 0.60 -12.42 3.37
N ASN A 75 0.46 -11.42 4.23
CA ASN A 75 -0.64 -11.28 5.18
C ASN A 75 -2.04 -11.24 4.53
N ARG A 76 -2.16 -10.86 3.25
CA ARG A 76 -3.45 -10.86 2.53
C ARG A 76 -4.04 -12.25 2.34
N ALA A 77 -3.25 -13.32 2.47
CA ALA A 77 -3.78 -14.68 2.48
C ALA A 77 -4.78 -14.92 3.62
N LEU A 78 -4.65 -14.20 4.75
CA LEU A 78 -5.62 -14.25 5.86
C LEU A 78 -6.98 -13.64 5.47
N TRP A 79 -7.04 -12.78 4.46
CA TRP A 79 -8.30 -12.18 3.98
C TRP A 79 -9.17 -13.17 3.21
N LEU A 80 -8.63 -14.31 2.80
CA LEU A 80 -9.40 -15.41 2.21
C LEU A 80 -10.30 -16.09 3.24
N ILE A 81 -10.02 -15.93 4.53
CA ILE A 81 -10.89 -16.45 5.59
C ILE A 81 -12.21 -15.66 5.52
N PRO A 82 -13.35 -16.34 5.34
CA PRO A 82 -14.65 -15.68 5.29
C PRO A 82 -15.09 -15.30 6.71
N PHE A 83 -14.36 -14.39 7.35
CA PHE A 83 -14.47 -14.09 8.78
C PHE A 83 -15.81 -13.44 9.12
N VAL A 84 -16.29 -12.50 8.29
CA VAL A 84 -17.59 -11.83 8.50
C VAL A 84 -18.72 -12.86 8.54
N PRO A 85 -18.94 -13.70 7.52
CA PRO A 85 -20.01 -14.69 7.57
C PRO A 85 -19.77 -15.77 8.64
N LEU A 86 -18.53 -16.13 8.97
CA LEU A 86 -18.22 -17.04 10.10
C LEU A 86 -18.72 -16.47 11.44
N VAL A 87 -18.39 -15.20 11.73
CA VAL A 87 -18.79 -14.52 12.96
C VAL A 87 -20.31 -14.32 12.99
N CYS A 88 -20.91 -13.85 11.90
CA CYS A 88 -22.37 -13.67 11.82
C CYS A 88 -23.13 -14.99 12.00
N TYR A 89 -22.69 -16.06 11.33
CA TYR A 89 -23.30 -17.39 11.45
C TYR A 89 -23.21 -17.90 12.90
N THR A 90 -22.02 -17.78 13.51
CA THR A 90 -21.80 -18.22 14.89
C THR A 90 -22.64 -17.42 15.88
N ALA A 91 -22.64 -16.09 15.76
CA ALA A 91 -23.43 -15.19 16.58
C ALA A 91 -24.93 -15.49 16.48
N ALA A 92 -25.47 -15.66 15.27
CA ALA A 92 -26.87 -16.01 15.05
C ALA A 92 -27.20 -17.35 15.72
N HIS A 93 -26.34 -18.36 15.57
CA HIS A 93 -26.53 -19.67 16.18
C HIS A 93 -26.48 -19.63 17.72
N MET A 94 -25.63 -18.78 18.30
CA MET A 94 -25.60 -18.55 19.76
C MET A 94 -26.88 -17.85 20.23
N LEU A 95 -27.32 -16.80 19.54
CA LEU A 95 -28.51 -16.03 19.90
C LEU A 95 -29.80 -16.85 19.80
N LEU A 96 -29.89 -17.78 18.85
CA LEU A 96 -31.03 -18.71 18.73
C LEU A 96 -31.05 -19.76 19.86
N HIS A 97 -29.90 -20.06 20.46
CA HIS A 97 -29.79 -21.06 21.52
C HIS A 97 -30.23 -20.53 22.89
N PHE A 98 -29.98 -19.25 23.16
CA PHE A 98 -30.36 -18.60 24.42
C PHE A 98 -31.74 -17.94 24.32
N GLN A 99 -32.43 -17.82 25.46
CA GLN A 99 -33.73 -17.13 25.57
C GLN A 99 -33.73 -16.07 26.67
N GLY A 100 -34.68 -15.13 26.58
CA GLY A 100 -34.90 -14.07 27.56
C GLY A 100 -33.68 -13.16 27.78
N ARG A 101 -33.42 -12.80 29.04
CA ARG A 101 -32.33 -11.88 29.44
C ARG A 101 -30.95 -12.33 28.97
N LYS A 102 -30.68 -13.65 28.92
CA LYS A 102 -29.39 -14.19 28.46
C LYS A 102 -29.13 -13.92 26.98
N ARG A 103 -30.16 -14.02 26.13
CA ARG A 103 -30.07 -13.68 24.70
C ARG A 103 -29.79 -12.20 24.50
N PHE A 104 -30.50 -11.34 25.24
CA PHE A 104 -30.28 -9.90 25.17
C PHE A 104 -28.87 -9.50 25.65
N GLY A 105 -28.42 -10.07 26.76
CA GLY A 105 -27.07 -9.84 27.27
C GLY A 105 -25.98 -10.26 26.28
N LEU A 106 -26.13 -11.42 25.64
CA LEU A 106 -25.22 -11.87 24.59
C LEU A 106 -25.24 -10.93 23.37
N PHE A 107 -26.42 -10.52 22.92
CA PHE A 107 -26.56 -9.58 21.81
C PHE A 107 -25.85 -8.26 22.10
N ALA A 108 -26.08 -7.67 23.28
CA ALA A 108 -25.44 -6.44 23.70
C ALA A 108 -23.92 -6.58 23.80
N ALA A 109 -23.42 -7.70 24.34
CA ALA A 109 -21.98 -7.96 24.44
C ALA A 109 -21.31 -8.08 23.06
N LEU A 110 -21.94 -8.79 22.12
CA LEU A 110 -21.43 -8.90 20.74
C LEU A 110 -21.42 -7.54 20.03
N LEU A 111 -22.49 -6.76 20.18
CA LEU A 111 -22.59 -5.43 19.58
C LEU A 111 -21.53 -4.48 20.15
N LEU A 112 -21.35 -4.47 21.47
CA LEU A 112 -20.31 -3.67 22.13
C LEU A 112 -18.92 -4.07 21.64
N PHE A 113 -18.62 -5.38 21.57
CA PHE A 113 -17.34 -5.87 21.09
C PHE A 113 -17.05 -5.41 19.65
N ILE A 114 -18.03 -5.54 18.74
CA ILE A 114 -17.89 -5.10 17.35
C ILE A 114 -17.60 -3.59 17.30
N MET A 115 -18.35 -2.77 18.04
CA MET A 115 -18.16 -1.33 18.09
C MET A 115 -16.77 -0.91 18.60
N THR A 116 -16.17 -1.66 19.53
CA THR A 116 -14.85 -1.35 20.09
C THR A 116 -13.69 -1.98 19.32
N SER A 117 -13.96 -2.99 18.47
CA SER A 117 -12.92 -3.80 17.84
C SER A 117 -12.23 -3.18 16.62
N GLY A 118 -12.73 -2.04 16.12
CA GLY A 118 -12.22 -1.39 14.91
C GLY A 118 -11.94 0.10 15.10
N THR A 119 -11.10 0.62 14.22
CA THR A 119 -10.82 2.06 14.12
C THR A 119 -11.72 2.70 13.07
N TYR A 120 -12.17 3.92 13.34
CA TYR A 120 -12.98 4.66 12.37
C TYR A 120 -12.10 5.15 11.22
N MET A 121 -12.29 4.58 10.03
CA MET A 121 -11.47 4.87 8.85
C MET A 121 -11.56 6.35 8.42
N LEU A 122 -12.69 7.01 8.68
CA LEU A 122 -12.90 8.41 8.30
C LEU A 122 -12.41 9.40 9.37
N ARG A 123 -11.38 9.03 10.13
CA ARG A 123 -10.71 9.89 11.10
C ARG A 123 -9.27 10.14 10.66
N GLU A 124 -8.73 11.31 11.00
CA GLU A 124 -7.30 11.59 10.86
C GLU A 124 -6.48 10.55 11.65
N PRO A 125 -5.33 10.08 11.11
CA PRO A 125 -4.65 10.52 9.89
C PRO A 125 -5.11 9.80 8.59
N ASN A 126 -6.09 8.88 8.67
CA ASN A 126 -6.47 8.04 7.53
C ASN A 126 -7.35 8.77 6.51
N PHE A 127 -8.09 9.79 6.95
CA PHE A 127 -8.96 10.58 6.09
C PHE A 127 -8.87 12.05 6.45
N HIS A 128 -8.56 12.88 5.47
CA HIS A 128 -8.56 14.33 5.58
C HIS A 128 -9.56 14.93 4.60
N LYS A 129 -10.09 16.09 4.95
CA LYS A 129 -10.95 16.85 4.04
C LYS A 129 -10.12 17.23 2.81
N ALA A 130 -10.69 17.02 1.62
CA ALA A 130 -10.04 17.44 0.38
C ALA A 130 -9.76 18.95 0.40
N SER A 131 -8.51 19.32 0.11
CA SER A 131 -8.06 20.72 0.03
C SER A 131 -8.50 21.39 -1.27
N ASN A 132 -8.58 20.63 -2.36
CA ASN A 132 -8.95 21.09 -3.70
C ASN A 132 -9.96 20.13 -4.38
N PRO A 133 -10.62 20.54 -5.49
CA PRO A 133 -11.60 19.71 -6.20
C PRO A 133 -11.02 18.41 -6.77
N TYR A 134 -9.72 18.41 -7.09
CA TYR A 134 -9.01 17.27 -7.65
C TYR A 134 -8.70 16.20 -6.59
N LYS A 135 -8.76 16.55 -5.29
CA LYS A 135 -8.36 15.68 -4.17
C LYS A 135 -6.89 15.23 -4.27
N LEU A 136 -6.05 16.06 -4.88
CA LEU A 136 -4.62 15.83 -5.02
C LEU A 136 -3.87 16.79 -4.09
N THR A 137 -2.62 16.47 -3.78
CA THR A 137 -1.69 17.42 -3.15
C THR A 137 -1.49 18.62 -4.07
N GLN A 138 -1.53 19.83 -3.50
CA GLN A 138 -1.41 21.06 -4.30
C GLN A 138 -0.06 21.11 -5.02
N GLU A 139 0.99 20.61 -4.38
CA GLU A 139 2.34 20.53 -4.93
C GLU A 139 2.40 19.64 -6.18
N SER A 140 1.58 18.59 -6.27
CA SER A 140 1.50 17.76 -7.48
C SER A 140 0.81 18.47 -8.64
N ILE A 141 -0.14 19.35 -8.34
CA ILE A 141 -0.83 20.17 -9.34
C ILE A 141 0.12 21.26 -9.83
N ASP A 142 0.74 22.00 -8.92
CA ASP A 142 1.68 23.08 -9.23
C ASP A 142 2.86 22.54 -10.06
N THR A 143 3.42 21.39 -9.68
CA THR A 143 4.48 20.72 -10.46
C THR A 143 4.01 20.33 -11.87
N ALA A 144 2.77 19.86 -12.01
CA ALA A 144 2.22 19.48 -13.32
C ALA A 144 1.94 20.71 -14.20
N ASP A 145 1.50 21.83 -13.62
CA ASP A 145 1.24 23.08 -14.35
C ASP A 145 2.53 23.72 -14.89
N PHE A 146 3.69 23.46 -14.28
CA PHE A 146 4.99 23.88 -14.84
C PHE A 146 5.38 23.11 -16.10
N LEU A 147 4.90 21.88 -16.28
CA LEU A 147 5.38 20.99 -17.33
C LEU A 147 4.54 21.15 -18.61
N PRO A 148 5.19 21.17 -19.79
CA PRO A 148 4.46 21.23 -21.05
C PRO A 148 3.72 19.91 -21.33
N ASP A 149 2.64 20.02 -22.11
CA ASP A 149 1.88 18.84 -22.53
C ASP A 149 2.73 17.88 -23.38
N GLY A 150 2.62 16.58 -23.09
CA GLY A 150 3.38 15.53 -23.78
C GLY A 150 4.80 15.31 -23.28
N ALA A 151 5.22 15.99 -22.21
CA ALA A 151 6.55 15.83 -21.62
C ALA A 151 6.81 14.41 -21.07
N HIS A 152 8.03 13.91 -21.26
CA HIS A 152 8.54 12.73 -20.56
C HIS A 152 9.27 13.13 -19.28
N VAL A 153 8.80 12.64 -18.13
CA VAL A 153 9.25 13.12 -16.82
C VAL A 153 9.73 11.96 -15.95
N VAL A 154 10.90 12.16 -15.33
CA VAL A 154 11.34 11.38 -14.18
C VAL A 154 10.88 12.11 -12.92
N GLY A 155 9.93 11.53 -12.18
CA GLY A 155 9.31 12.17 -11.03
C GLY A 155 9.76 11.59 -9.69
N ALA A 156 9.77 12.41 -8.65
CA ALA A 156 9.91 11.96 -7.27
C ALA A 156 8.84 10.92 -6.89
N ASN A 157 9.16 10.00 -5.96
CA ASN A 157 8.27 8.89 -5.59
C ASN A 157 6.87 9.35 -5.11
N TRP A 158 6.80 10.51 -4.43
CA TRP A 158 5.52 11.08 -4.00
C TRP A 158 4.73 11.68 -5.16
N LEU A 159 5.37 12.16 -6.22
CA LEU A 159 4.77 12.86 -7.36
C LEU A 159 4.26 11.91 -8.45
N VAL A 160 5.05 10.89 -8.79
CA VAL A 160 4.74 9.82 -9.77
C VAL A 160 3.28 9.34 -9.74
N PRO A 161 2.67 9.01 -8.58
CA PRO A 161 1.29 8.53 -8.54
C PRO A 161 0.20 9.57 -8.82
N PHE A 162 0.50 10.86 -8.69
CA PHE A 162 -0.50 11.93 -8.68
C PHE A 162 -0.43 12.82 -9.91
N ILE A 163 0.77 13.06 -10.46
CA ILE A 163 0.97 14.05 -11.54
C ILE A 163 0.10 13.76 -12.77
N ARG A 164 0.01 12.47 -13.17
CA ARG A 164 -0.81 12.02 -14.31
C ARG A 164 -2.31 11.96 -14.02
N GLN A 165 -2.72 12.03 -12.74
CA GLN A 165 -4.13 12.15 -12.38
C GLN A 165 -4.65 13.56 -12.66
N TYR A 166 -3.76 14.56 -12.61
CA TYR A 166 -4.08 15.93 -12.97
C TYR A 166 -3.85 16.19 -14.47
N ASN A 167 -2.63 15.96 -14.97
CA ASN A 167 -2.31 16.10 -16.39
C ASN A 167 -1.98 14.74 -17.04
N PRO A 168 -2.91 14.12 -17.80
CA PRO A 168 -2.70 12.79 -18.37
C PRO A 168 -1.76 12.78 -19.60
N THR A 169 -1.42 13.94 -20.17
CA THR A 169 -0.52 14.04 -21.33
C THR A 169 0.93 13.76 -20.94
N ILE A 170 1.27 13.96 -19.67
CA ILE A 170 2.60 13.68 -19.12
C ILE A 170 2.87 12.17 -19.14
N THR A 171 4.04 11.80 -19.65
CA THR A 171 4.52 10.42 -19.66
C THR A 171 5.59 10.25 -18.58
N LEU A 172 5.40 9.31 -17.67
CA LEU A 172 6.38 9.01 -16.62
C LEU A 172 7.41 8.00 -17.13
N VAL A 173 8.68 8.34 -17.01
CA VAL A 173 9.82 7.49 -17.40
C VAL A 173 10.14 6.48 -16.30
N ASN A 174 9.93 6.87 -15.05
CA ASN A 174 10.24 6.06 -13.88
C ASN A 174 8.96 5.54 -13.18
N ASP A 175 9.11 4.51 -12.34
CA ASP A 175 7.98 3.86 -11.69
C ASP A 175 7.98 4.00 -10.16
N ARG A 176 6.79 3.89 -9.57
CA ARG A 176 6.61 3.98 -8.12
C ARG A 176 7.32 2.85 -7.36
N TRP A 177 7.61 1.74 -8.04
CA TRP A 177 8.10 0.51 -7.40
C TRP A 177 9.62 0.39 -7.42
N GLN A 178 10.30 1.45 -7.87
CA GLN A 178 11.74 1.56 -7.95
C GLN A 178 12.40 0.41 -8.69
N ARG A 179 11.78 -0.05 -9.78
CA ARG A 179 12.28 -1.20 -10.53
C ARG A 179 13.32 -0.82 -11.57
N SER A 180 13.41 0.47 -11.90
CA SER A 180 14.43 0.98 -12.81
C SER A 180 15.75 1.25 -12.06
N SER A 181 16.87 1.20 -12.79
CA SER A 181 18.17 1.60 -12.25
C SER A 181 18.21 3.06 -11.82
N ILE A 182 17.42 3.92 -12.48
CA ILE A 182 17.23 5.34 -12.14
C ILE A 182 16.62 5.45 -10.74
N ASP A 183 15.53 4.71 -10.49
CA ASP A 183 14.84 4.75 -9.20
C ASP A 183 15.67 4.18 -8.05
N ALA A 184 16.44 3.11 -8.32
CA ALA A 184 17.34 2.53 -7.34
C ALA A 184 18.44 3.50 -6.90
N GLU A 185 18.92 4.35 -7.82
CA GLU A 185 19.90 5.38 -7.52
C GLU A 185 19.28 6.55 -6.73
N PHE A 186 18.09 7.00 -7.13
CA PHE A 186 17.34 8.02 -6.38
C PHE A 186 16.90 7.57 -4.99
N ALA A 187 16.82 6.26 -4.72
CA ALA A 187 16.51 5.72 -3.41
C ALA A 187 17.68 5.81 -2.40
N LYS A 188 18.90 6.13 -2.85
CA LYS A 188 20.06 6.31 -1.98
C LYS A 188 19.97 7.64 -1.23
N GLU A 189 20.59 7.69 -0.05
CA GLU A 189 20.68 8.91 0.78
C GLU A 189 21.43 10.05 0.05
N HIS A 190 22.43 9.69 -0.75
CA HIS A 190 23.20 10.58 -1.61
C HIS A 190 23.29 10.01 -3.03
N PRO A 191 22.33 10.33 -3.91
CA PRO A 191 22.38 9.91 -5.30
C PRO A 191 23.61 10.50 -5.99
N ASP A 192 24.31 9.67 -6.77
CA ASP A 192 25.52 10.06 -7.49
C ASP A 192 25.21 10.35 -8.96
N LEU A 193 25.47 11.59 -9.40
CA LEU A 193 25.26 11.99 -10.79
C LEU A 193 26.17 11.28 -11.79
N THR A 194 27.30 10.73 -11.35
CA THR A 194 28.17 9.92 -12.23
C THR A 194 27.50 8.64 -12.70
N VAL A 195 26.58 8.10 -11.90
CA VAL A 195 25.76 6.93 -12.25
C VAL A 195 24.44 7.36 -12.86
N LEU A 196 23.79 8.36 -12.24
CA LEU A 196 22.45 8.79 -12.60
C LEU A 196 22.41 9.56 -13.92
N GLY A 197 23.39 10.43 -14.19
CA GLY A 197 23.44 11.26 -15.40
C GLY A 197 23.41 10.45 -16.70
N PRO A 198 24.29 9.45 -16.89
CA PRO A 198 24.25 8.58 -18.07
C PRO A 198 22.95 7.78 -18.21
N LEU A 199 22.36 7.35 -17.09
CA LEU A 199 21.08 6.65 -17.10
C LEU A 199 19.94 7.58 -17.54
N LEU A 200 19.93 8.82 -17.08
CA LEU A 200 18.95 9.83 -17.46
C LEU A 200 19.11 10.25 -18.93
N GLN A 201 20.34 10.43 -19.41
CA GLN A 201 20.62 10.76 -20.82
C GLN A 201 20.23 9.63 -21.77
N SER A 202 20.42 8.37 -21.36
CA SER A 202 19.97 7.20 -22.14
C SER A 202 18.46 6.96 -22.04
N SER A 203 17.81 7.52 -21.02
CA SER A 203 16.36 7.56 -20.93
C SER A 203 15.82 8.70 -21.80
N ASN A 204 14.72 8.47 -22.53
CA ASN A 204 14.07 9.50 -23.33
C ASN A 204 13.28 10.47 -22.42
N CYS A 205 13.96 11.08 -21.44
CA CYS A 205 13.38 12.00 -20.47
C CYS A 205 13.63 13.45 -20.90
N ASP A 206 12.57 14.26 -20.82
CA ASP A 206 12.59 15.68 -21.10
C ASP A 206 12.84 16.49 -19.82
N PHE A 207 12.24 16.05 -18.71
CA PHE A 207 12.34 16.72 -17.41
C PHE A 207 12.61 15.77 -16.26
N ILE A 208 13.22 16.30 -15.20
CA ILE A 208 13.46 15.59 -13.94
C ILE A 208 12.90 16.43 -12.80
N ALA A 209 11.88 15.90 -12.12
CA ALA A 209 11.22 16.54 -10.99
C ALA A 209 11.67 15.86 -9.68
N ILE A 210 12.54 16.54 -8.94
CA ILE A 210 13.20 16.02 -7.73
C ILE A 210 12.52 16.58 -6.49
N GLY A 211 12.19 15.71 -5.53
CA GLY A 211 11.60 16.14 -4.25
C GLY A 211 12.65 16.75 -3.31
N GLN A 212 12.32 17.88 -2.68
CA GLN A 212 13.15 18.53 -1.64
C GLN A 212 12.90 17.94 -0.23
N ASP A 213 11.94 17.00 -0.12
CA ASP A 213 11.43 16.42 1.13
C ASP A 213 12.47 15.61 1.92
N LEU A 214 13.55 15.20 1.25
CA LEU A 214 14.67 14.49 1.83
C LEU A 214 15.84 15.48 1.85
N ASN A 215 16.68 15.47 2.88
CA ASN A 215 18.01 16.13 2.88
C ASN A 215 18.95 15.50 1.82
N MET A 216 18.42 15.20 0.64
CA MET A 216 19.04 14.53 -0.46
C MET A 216 20.03 15.50 -1.09
N THR A 217 21.27 15.38 -0.64
CA THR A 217 22.38 16.09 -1.26
C THR A 217 22.85 15.22 -2.42
N VAL A 218 22.49 15.63 -3.63
CA VAL A 218 22.96 14.98 -4.85
C VAL A 218 24.44 15.31 -5.03
N ILE A 219 25.25 14.28 -5.28
CA ILE A 219 26.69 14.44 -5.48
C ILE A 219 26.94 14.75 -6.95
N GLY A 220 27.58 15.89 -7.23
CA GLY A 220 27.92 16.36 -8.57
C GLY A 220 27.12 17.60 -9.00
N LYS A 221 27.23 17.98 -10.28
CA LYS A 221 26.46 19.08 -10.88
C LYS A 221 25.60 18.57 -12.02
N TRP A 222 24.33 18.97 -12.03
CA TRP A 222 23.37 18.61 -13.09
C TRP A 222 23.80 19.11 -14.47
N GLU A 223 24.43 20.28 -14.51
CA GLU A 223 24.96 20.92 -15.73
C GLU A 223 26.01 20.06 -16.44
N ASP A 224 26.82 19.30 -15.69
CA ASP A 224 27.86 18.42 -16.27
C ASP A 224 27.25 17.27 -17.11
N TYR A 225 25.94 17.03 -16.95
CA TYR A 225 25.18 15.99 -17.65
C TYR A 225 24.07 16.56 -18.55
N GLY A 226 24.10 17.86 -18.85
CA GLY A 226 23.13 18.49 -19.76
C GLY A 226 21.75 18.73 -19.14
N PHE A 227 21.66 18.80 -17.81
CA PHE A 227 20.42 19.13 -17.11
C PHE A 227 20.50 20.53 -16.50
N HIS A 228 19.55 21.38 -16.88
CA HIS A 228 19.50 22.78 -16.46
C HIS A 228 18.29 23.03 -15.56
N PHE A 229 18.41 23.95 -14.62
CA PHE A 229 17.26 24.34 -13.78
C PHE A 229 16.16 24.92 -14.68
N TYR A 230 14.92 24.45 -14.48
CA TYR A 230 13.76 24.87 -15.26
C TYR A 230 12.75 25.64 -14.41
N ALA A 231 12.28 25.01 -13.34
CA ALA A 231 11.31 25.57 -12.42
C ALA A 231 11.44 24.89 -11.05
N GLY A 232 10.83 25.45 -10.01
CA GLY A 232 10.77 24.79 -8.72
C GLY A 232 9.81 25.48 -7.77
N ASP A 233 9.30 24.70 -6.82
CA ASP A 233 8.53 25.16 -5.67
C ASP A 233 9.24 24.75 -4.36
N ASN A 234 8.55 24.90 -3.22
CA ASN A 234 9.11 24.57 -1.90
C ASN A 234 9.28 23.06 -1.65
N ARG A 235 8.85 22.20 -2.58
CA ARG A 235 8.82 20.74 -2.42
C ARG A 235 9.44 20.00 -3.60
N CYS A 236 9.58 20.63 -4.76
CA CYS A 236 10.12 20.04 -5.96
C CYS A 236 11.01 21.02 -6.75
N ILE A 237 12.14 20.53 -7.24
CA ILE A 237 12.99 21.20 -8.22
C ILE A 237 12.89 20.44 -9.54
N ILE A 238 12.61 21.15 -10.61
CA ILE A 238 12.48 20.61 -11.96
C ILE A 238 13.70 21.03 -12.78
N PHE A 239 14.36 20.03 -13.36
CA PHE A 239 15.42 20.21 -14.34
C PHE A 239 14.94 19.82 -15.73
N ILE A 240 15.41 20.53 -16.76
CA ILE A 240 15.15 20.22 -18.17
C ILE A 240 16.41 19.63 -18.81
N ASN A 241 16.23 18.62 -19.66
CA ASN A 241 17.28 18.03 -20.47
C ASN A 241 17.58 18.93 -21.68
N GLU A 242 18.86 19.26 -21.93
CA GLU A 242 19.30 20.04 -23.09
C GLU A 242 18.92 19.39 -24.43
N ASN A 243 18.78 18.05 -24.45
CA ASN A 243 18.41 17.28 -25.64
C ASN A 243 16.89 17.24 -25.87
N SER A 244 16.09 17.80 -24.95
CA SER A 244 14.64 17.83 -25.08
C SER A 244 14.21 18.79 -26.20
N SER A 245 13.13 18.45 -26.90
CA SER A 245 12.49 19.37 -27.84
C SER A 245 11.88 20.61 -27.17
N PHE A 246 11.70 20.58 -25.85
CA PHE A 246 11.21 21.70 -25.05
C PHE A 246 12.31 22.66 -24.59
N TYR A 247 13.59 22.30 -24.79
CA TYR A 247 14.72 23.13 -24.39
C TYR A 247 14.97 24.23 -25.42
N ASN A 248 14.70 25.48 -25.05
CA ASN A 248 14.84 26.64 -25.94
C ASN A 248 16.18 27.39 -25.79
N GLY A 249 17.19 26.78 -25.15
CA GLY A 249 18.58 27.22 -25.24
C GLY A 249 18.90 28.66 -24.80
N GLU A 250 18.16 29.23 -23.85
CA GLU A 250 18.51 30.53 -23.26
C GLU A 250 18.98 30.39 -21.79
N PRO A 251 19.98 31.20 -21.39
CA PRO A 251 20.87 30.96 -20.25
C PRO A 251 20.25 31.15 -18.86
#